data_AF-A0A3C0YVH9-F1
#
_entry.id   AF-A0A3C0YVH9-F1
#
_cell.length_a   1.000
_cell.length_b   1.000
_cell.length_c   1.000
_cell.angle_alpha   90.00
_cell.angle_beta   90.00
_cell.angle_gamma   90.00
#
_symmetry.space_group_name_H-M   'P 1'
#
loop_
_entity.id
_entity.type
_entity.pdbx_description
1 polymer ?
#
loop_
_entity_poly.entity_id
_entity_poly.type
_entity_poly.pdbx_seq_one_letter_code
_entity_poly.pdbx_strand_id
1 'polypeptide(L)' 'MDMPGPGSVFMRQNWSFPRPVYIGDTITAIGTVKSFNRRRGIATMEFRVTNQNGQDVLTGEATVMQVQSSASG' A
#
# COMPACT_ATOMS: atom_id res chain seq x y z
N MET A 1 -2.84 12.33 -6.15
CA MET A 1 -3.47 11.27 -5.33
C MET A 1 -2.76 9.99 -5.71
N ASP A 2 -1.70 9.64 -4.98
CA ASP A 2 -0.52 9.12 -5.68
C ASP A 2 -0.34 7.60 -5.60
N MET A 3 -1.05 6.86 -4.73
CA MET A 3 -1.23 5.38 -4.81
C MET A 3 -2.01 4.82 -3.60
N PRO A 4 -2.69 3.66 -3.71
CA PRO A 4 -2.97 2.96 -4.96
C PRO A 4 -3.98 3.73 -5.83
N GLY A 5 -4.57 4.81 -5.30
CA GLY A 5 -5.48 5.71 -5.99
C GLY A 5 -6.95 5.31 -5.85
N PRO A 6 -7.90 6.23 -6.11
CA PRO A 6 -9.33 5.92 -6.10
C PRO A 6 -9.68 4.74 -6.99
N GLY A 7 -10.68 3.97 -6.59
CA GLY A 7 -11.11 2.79 -7.35
C GLY A 7 -10.17 1.58 -7.23
N SER A 8 -9.16 1.63 -6.36
CA SER A 8 -8.30 0.47 -6.14
C SER A 8 -8.94 -0.57 -5.24
N VAL A 9 -8.84 -1.83 -5.66
CA VAL A 9 -9.27 -3.01 -4.90
C VAL A 9 -8.04 -3.75 -4.39
N PHE A 10 -7.92 -3.92 -3.07
CA PHE A 10 -6.90 -4.78 -2.47
C PHE A 10 -7.33 -6.24 -2.59
N MET A 11 -6.68 -6.99 -3.48
CA MET A 11 -7.01 -8.39 -3.77
C MET A 11 -6.37 -9.38 -2.80
N ARG A 12 -5.15 -9.08 -2.34
CA ARG A 12 -4.39 -9.89 -1.37
C ARG A 12 -3.55 -8.97 -0.52
N GLN A 13 -3.41 -9.32 0.75
CA GLN A 13 -2.61 -8.60 1.73
C GLN A 13 -1.84 -9.63 2.56
N ASN A 14 -0.55 -9.38 2.78
CA ASN A 14 0.29 -10.16 3.68
C ASN A 14 1.09 -9.19 4.54
N TRP A 15 0.73 -9.11 5.82
CA TRP A 15 1.26 -8.12 6.76
C TRP A 15 2.00 -8.76 7.92
N SER A 16 3.06 -8.11 8.36
CA SER A 16 3.74 -8.36 9.62
C SER A 16 3.68 -7.11 10.48
N PHE A 17 3.37 -7.29 11.76
CA PHE A 17 3.27 -6.22 12.77
C PHE A 17 4.34 -6.43 13.84
N PRO A 18 5.61 -6.13 13.56
CA PRO A 18 6.71 -6.44 14.46
C PRO A 18 6.69 -5.62 15.76
N ARG A 19 5.98 -4.49 15.79
CA ARG A 19 5.93 -3.57 16.94
C ARG A 19 4.54 -2.92 17.07
N PRO A 20 4.12 -2.58 18.31
CA PRO A 20 2.90 -1.81 18.54
C PRO A 20 3.07 -0.35 18.10
N VAL A 21 1.93 0.30 17.85
CA VAL A 21 1.82 1.76 17.64
C VAL A 21 1.06 2.34 18.83
N TYR A 22 1.52 3.46 19.35
CA TYR A 22 0.91 4.13 20.50
C TYR A 22 0.28 5.48 20.12
N ILE A 23 -0.63 5.97 20.96
CA ILE A 23 -1.22 7.30 20.81
C ILE A 23 -0.09 8.34 20.86
N GLY A 24 -0.06 9.23 19.87
CA GLY A 24 0.99 10.23 19.71
C GLY A 24 2.12 9.83 18.77
N ASP A 25 2.20 8.57 18.32
CA ASP A 25 3.16 8.18 17.30
C ASP A 25 2.86 8.87 15.96
N THR A 26 3.91 9.34 15.30
CA THR A 26 3.84 9.80 13.91
C THR A 26 4.23 8.66 13.00
N ILE A 27 3.31 8.21 12.14
CA ILE A 27 3.51 7.06 11.27
C ILE A 27 3.80 7.52 9.84
N THR A 28 4.87 6.98 9.26
CA THR A 28 5.25 7.19 7.85
C THR A 28 5.14 5.87 7.10
N ALA A 29 4.37 5.86 6.01
CA ALA A 29 4.24 4.69 5.13
C ALA A 29 4.90 4.96 3.78
N ILE A 30 5.73 4.02 3.34
CA ILE A 30 6.33 4.01 2.00
C ILE A 30 5.78 2.80 1.26
N GLY A 31 5.15 3.05 0.10
CA GLY A 31 4.67 2.03 -0.81
C GLY A 31 5.53 1.99 -2.07
N THR A 32 6.05 0.82 -2.42
CA THR A 32 6.87 0.61 -3.63
C THR A 32 6.13 -0.32 -4.59
N VAL A 33 5.86 0.12 -5.82
CA VAL A 33 5.36 -0.79 -6.87
C VAL A 33 6.48 -1.75 -7.25
N LYS A 34 6.31 -3.04 -6.96
CA LYS A 34 7.27 -4.10 -7.31
C LYS A 34 7.01 -4.65 -8.70
N SER A 35 5.74 -4.69 -9.12
CA SER A 35 5.35 -5.08 -10.47
C SER A 35 4.00 -4.49 -10.85
N PHE A 36 3.75 -4.29 -12.14
CA PHE A 36 2.47 -3.83 -12.66
C PHE A 36 2.09 -4.52 -13.96
N ASN A 37 0.97 -5.25 -13.94
CA ASN A 37 0.32 -5.81 -15.11
C ASN A 37 -0.69 -4.78 -15.66
N ARG A 38 -0.25 -3.99 -16.63
CA ARG A 38 -1.07 -2.95 -17.28
C ARG A 38 -2.37 -3.50 -17.88
N ARG A 39 -2.33 -4.68 -18.52
CA ARG A 39 -3.49 -5.28 -19.19
C ARG A 39 -4.62 -5.61 -18.22
N ARG A 40 -4.27 -6.05 -17.01
CA ARG A 40 -5.23 -6.41 -15.96
C ARG A 40 -5.45 -5.30 -14.94
N GLY A 41 -4.68 -4.22 -14.99
CA GLY A 41 -4.66 -3.17 -13.98
C GLY A 41 -4.18 -3.65 -12.61
N ILE A 42 -3.39 -4.73 -12.52
CA ILE A 42 -2.97 -5.34 -11.24
C ILE A 42 -1.53 -4.97 -10.91
N ALA A 43 -1.27 -4.41 -9.74
CA ALA A 43 0.06 -4.17 -9.19
C ALA A 43 0.32 -5.02 -7.94
N THR A 44 1.59 -5.42 -7.76
CA THR A 44 2.08 -5.86 -6.44
C THR A 44 2.87 -4.72 -5.83
N MET A 45 2.55 -4.38 -4.59
CA MET A 45 3.15 -3.30 -3.83
C MET A 45 3.76 -3.83 -2.56
N GLU A 46 4.99 -3.42 -2.27
CA GLU A 46 5.65 -3.60 -0.98
C GLU A 46 5.41 -2.37 -0.12
N PHE A 47 5.11 -2.58 1.16
CA PHE A 47 4.91 -1.51 2.12
C PHE A 47 5.89 -1.64 3.27
N ARG A 48 6.47 -0.50 3.63
CA ARG A 48 7.24 -0.31 4.85
C ARG A 48 6.67 0.87 5.61
N VAL A 49 6.26 0.62 6.85
CA VAL A 49 5.63 1.62 7.71
C VAL A 49 6.43 1.75 8.99
N THR A 50 6.85 2.98 9.30
CA THR A 50 7.71 3.30 10.45
C THR A 50 7.08 4.32 11.37
N ASN A 51 7.42 4.29 12.66
CA ASN A 51 7.15 5.40 13.59
C ASN A 51 8.22 6.52 13.47
N GLN A 52 8.09 7.57 14.28
CA GLN A 52 9.01 8.72 14.34
C GLN A 52 10.45 8.35 14.71
N ASN A 53 10.66 7.18 15.32
CA ASN A 53 11.98 6.67 15.69
C ASN A 53 12.60 5.81 14.57
N GLY A 54 11.97 5.75 13.40
CA GLY A 54 12.42 4.94 12.26
C GLY A 54 12.23 3.42 12.47
N GLN A 55 11.45 3.02 13.47
CA GLN A 55 11.20 1.60 13.75
C GLN A 55 10.06 1.09 12.88
N ASP A 56 10.29 -0.05 12.22
CA ASP A 56 9.24 -0.73 11.46
C ASP A 56 8.12 -1.18 12.42
N VAL A 57 6.89 -0.75 12.13
CA VAL A 57 5.65 -1.11 12.85
C VAL A 57 4.71 -1.94 11.98
N LEU A 58 4.82 -1.81 10.65
CA LEU A 58 4.18 -2.70 9.68
C LEU A 58 5.11 -2.88 8.48
N THR A 59 5.29 -4.13 8.07
CA THR A 59 5.92 -4.47 6.78
C THR A 59 5.07 -5.49 6.04
N GLY A 60 5.20 -5.54 4.72
CA GLY A 60 4.56 -6.59 3.94
C GLY A 60 4.25 -6.18 2.51
N GLU A 61 3.37 -6.95 1.88
CA GLU A 61 3.00 -6.72 0.48
C GLU A 61 1.48 -6.78 0.30
N ALA A 62 0.98 -6.02 -0.69
CA ALA A 62 -0.37 -6.14 -1.18
C ALA A 62 -0.42 -6.27 -2.70
N THR A 63 -1.36 -7.07 -3.18
CA THR A 63 -1.77 -7.07 -4.59
C THR A 63 -2.99 -6.17 -4.73
N VAL A 64 -2.89 -5.13 -5.56
CA VAL A 64 -3.95 -4.15 -5.80
C VAL A 64 -4.37 -4.19 -7.26
N MET A 65 -5.67 -4.06 -7.53
CA MET A 65 -6.21 -3.85 -8.87
C MET A 65 -6.74 -2.42 -8.95
N GLN A 66 -6.30 -1.64 -9.93
CA GLN A 66 -6.92 -0.36 -10.24
C GLN A 66 -8.14 -0.60 -11.12
N VAL A 67 -9.32 -0.23 -10.61
CA VAL A 67 -10.49 -0.08 -11.46
C VAL A 67 -10.36 1.27 -12.15
N GLN A 68 -10.08 1.25 -13.45
CA GLN A 68 -10.20 2.47 -14.24
C GLN A 68 -11.68 2.85 -14.24
N SER A 69 -12.02 3.97 -13.58
CA SER A 69 -13.29 4.62 -13.86
C SER A 69 -13.26 5.01 -15.32
N SER A 70 -14.15 4.44 -16.13
CA SER A 70 -14.52 5.01 -17.41
C SER A 70 -15.14 6.37 -17.13
N ALA A 71 -14.31 7.41 -17.02
CA ALA A 71 -14.76 8.77 -17.25
C ALA A 71 -15.10 8.83 -18.75
N SER A 72 -16.32 8.41 -19.07
CA SER A 72 -16.99 8.80 -20.29
C SER A 72 -17.05 10.33 -20.26
N GLY A 73 -16.24 10.93 -21.14
CA GLY A 73 -16.48 12.31 -21.58
C GLY A 73 -17.79 12.42 -22.34
#